data_AF-A0A3C1G8G4-F1
#
_entry.id   AF-A0A3C1G8G4-F1
#
_cell.length_a   1.000
_cell.length_b   1.000
_cell.length_c   1.000
_cell.angle_alpha   90.00
_cell.angle_beta   90.00
_cell.angle_gamma   90.00
#
_symmetry.space_group_name_H-M   'P 1'
#
loop_
_entity.id
_entity.type
_entity.pdbx_description
1 polymer ?
#
loop_
_entity_poly.entity_id
_entity_poly.type
_entity_poly.pdbx_seq_one_letter_code
_entity_poly.pdbx_strand_id
1 'polypeptide(L)' 'MLIKSRQHFRAGFEPIASHIVMCGGDGVTSSDLQLFTCKYRPKPMYPFEPARP' A
#
# COMPACT_ATOMS: atom_id res chain seq x y z
N MET A 1 -18.23 -8.12 4.70
CA MET A 1 -17.03 -8.45 5.51
C MET A 1 -15.89 -7.54 5.07
N LEU A 2 -15.01 -7.10 5.99
CA LEU A 2 -13.83 -6.29 5.67
C LEU A 2 -12.58 -6.98 6.20
N ILE A 3 -11.53 -7.09 5.39
CA ILE A 3 -10.26 -7.75 5.75
C ILE A 3 -9.12 -6.74 5.60
N LYS A 4 -8.33 -6.54 6.66
CA LYS A 4 -7.16 -5.66 6.64
C LYS A 4 -5.94 -6.40 6.07
N SER A 5 -5.98 -6.70 4.78
CA SER A 5 -4.88 -7.35 4.06
C SER A 5 -4.98 -7.04 2.56
N ARG A 6 -3.84 -6.96 1.87
CA ARG A 6 -3.80 -6.76 0.41
C ARG A 6 -3.61 -8.04 -0.40
N GLN A 7 -2.87 -9.01 0.13
CA GLN A 7 -2.46 -10.20 -0.62
C GLN A 7 -2.85 -11.48 0.12
N HIS A 8 -2.43 -11.64 1.37
CA HIS A 8 -2.54 -12.92 2.08
C HIS A 8 -3.98 -13.40 2.32
N PHE A 9 -4.98 -12.52 2.32
CA PHE A 9 -6.37 -12.95 2.54
C PHE A 9 -6.87 -13.88 1.43
N ARG A 10 -6.35 -13.76 0.20
CA ARG A 10 -6.84 -14.55 -0.93
C ARG A 10 -6.68 -16.05 -0.71
N ALA A 11 -5.56 -16.47 -0.13
CA ALA A 11 -5.29 -17.89 0.13
C ALA A 11 -6.38 -18.59 0.97
N GLY A 12 -6.99 -17.88 1.94
CA GLY A 12 -8.04 -18.44 2.79
C GLY A 12 -9.46 -18.09 2.37
N PHE A 13 -9.66 -16.90 1.79
CA PHE A 13 -11.00 -16.35 1.58
C PHE A 13 -11.45 -16.30 0.11
N GLU A 14 -10.53 -16.36 -0.85
CA GLU A 14 -10.90 -16.31 -2.27
C GLU A 14 -11.83 -17.45 -2.70
N PRO A 15 -11.65 -18.72 -2.25
CA PRO A 15 -12.56 -19.81 -2.65
C PRO A 15 -14.00 -19.66 -2.14
N ILE A 16 -14.23 -18.82 -1.13
CA ILE A 16 -15.54 -18.65 -0.47
C ILE A 16 -16.13 -17.25 -0.67
N ALA A 17 -15.41 -16.35 -1.35
CA ALA A 17 -15.86 -14.99 -1.60
C ALA A 17 -16.67 -14.91 -2.90
N SER A 18 -17.88 -14.36 -2.85
CA SER A 18 -18.67 -14.09 -4.07
C SER A 18 -18.00 -13.04 -4.97
N HIS A 19 -17.48 -11.96 -4.34
CA HIS A 19 -16.77 -10.88 -5.03
C HIS A 19 -15.72 -10.28 -4.09
N ILE A 20 -14.60 -9.82 -4.67
CA ILE A 20 -13.53 -9.14 -3.95
C ILE A 20 -13.39 -7.72 -4.51
N VAL A 21 -13.50 -6.72 -3.64
CA VAL A 21 -13.28 -5.31 -3.97
C VAL A 21 -12.15 -4.78 -3.09
N MET A 22 -11.11 -4.25 -3.72
CA MET A 22 -9.98 -3.65 -3.01
C MET A 22 -10.28 -2.20 -2.67
N CYS A 23 -10.13 -1.82 -1.39
CA CYS A 23 -10.30 -0.44 -0.95
C CYS A 23 -8.94 0.22 -0.70
N GLY A 24 -8.62 1.26 -1.47
CA GLY A 24 -7.39 2.06 -1.35
C GLY A 24 -7.52 3.22 -0.37
N GLY A 25 -7.96 2.95 0.86
CA GLY A 25 -8.09 4.00 1.88
C GLY A 25 -6.74 4.49 2.40
N ASP A 26 -6.68 5.78 2.75
CA ASP A 26 -5.51 6.37 3.39
C ASP A 26 -5.27 5.80 4.79
N GLY A 27 -4.02 5.85 5.23
CA GLY A 27 -3.63 5.45 6.58
C GLY A 27 -2.17 5.03 6.65
N VAL A 28 -1.71 4.65 7.84
CA VAL A 28 -0.30 4.36 8.13
C VAL A 28 0.31 3.19 7.33
N THR A 29 -0.53 2.39 6.68
CA THR A 29 -0.10 1.28 5.81
C THR A 29 -0.26 1.59 4.32
N SER A 30 -0.52 2.85 3.96
CA SER A 30 -0.65 3.27 2.55
C SER A 30 0.65 3.03 1.79
N SER A 31 0.53 2.71 0.51
CA SER A 31 1.68 2.60 -0.39
C SER A 31 2.02 3.93 -1.07
N ASP A 32 1.16 4.95 -0.92
CA ASP A 32 1.51 6.30 -1.33
C ASP A 32 2.44 6.92 -0.29
N LEU A 33 3.73 6.97 -0.65
CA LEU A 33 4.76 7.53 0.19
C LEU A 33 4.66 9.05 0.31
N GLN A 34 3.99 9.75 -0.61
CA GLN A 34 3.83 11.20 -0.57
C GLN A 34 2.95 11.65 0.61
N LEU A 35 2.12 10.75 1.14
CA LEU A 35 1.33 10.99 2.36
C LEU A 35 2.20 11.15 3.62
N PHE A 36 3.48 10.77 3.57
CA PHE A 36 4.36 10.73 4.73
C PHE A 36 5.58 11.63 4.59
N THR A 37 5.81 12.46 5.61
CA THR A 37 7.02 13.29 5.72
C THR A 37 8.17 12.52 6.37
N CYS A 38 8.81 11.62 5.61
CA CYS A 38 9.98 10.88 6.08
C CYS A 38 11.26 11.74 5.99
N LYS A 39 11.66 12.35 7.12
CA LYS A 39 12.82 13.27 7.19
C LYS A 39 14.18 12.55 7.15
N TYR A 40 14.25 11.35 7.75
CA TYR A 40 15.50 10.61 7.96
C TYR A 40 15.59 9.42 7.00
N ARG A 41 15.84 9.73 5.72
CA ARG A 41 16.00 8.73 4.65
C ARG A 41 17.20 9.08 3.75
N PRO A 42 17.77 8.10 3.04
CA PRO A 42 18.73 8.35 1.95
C PRO A 42 18.14 9.28 0.87
N LYS A 43 18.97 10.17 0.31
CA LYS A 43 18.58 11.11 -0.76
C LYS A 43 19.60 11.05 -1.91
N PRO A 44 19.17 11.07 -3.19
CA PRO A 44 17.78 11.11 -3.65
C PRO A 44 17.09 9.74 -3.56
N MET A 45 15.79 9.72 -3.26
CA MET A 45 14.98 8.50 -3.26
C MET A 45 13.67 8.71 -4.01
N TYR A 46 13.50 8.03 -5.15
CA TYR A 46 12.21 7.98 -5.85
C TYR A 46 11.17 7.25 -4.98
N PRO A 47 9.91 7.71 -4.88
CA PRO A 47 9.26 8.78 -5.65
C PRO A 47 9.36 10.18 -5.04
N PHE A 48 10.10 10.37 -3.94
CA PHE A 48 10.16 11.66 -3.27
C PHE A 48 11.01 12.68 -4.02
N GLU A 49 12.13 12.24 -4.59
CA GLU A 49 12.95 13.01 -5.50
C GLU A 49 13.20 12.19 -6.78
N PRO A 50 13.27 12.82 -7.96
CA PRO A 50 13.60 12.10 -9.19
C PRO A 50 14.99 11.46 -9.09
N ALA A 51 15.14 10.27 -9.68
CA ALA A 51 16.47 9.71 -9.91
C ALA A 51 17.23 10.70 -10.80
N ARG A 52 18.41 11.14 -10.36
CA ARG A 52 19.28 12.01 -11.15
C ARG A 52 19.49 11.35 -12.54
N PRO A 53 19.47 12.13 -13.65
CA PRO A 53 19.76 11.59 -14.97
C PRO A 53 21.14 10.92 -15.04
#